data_AF-A0A2X3GHT5-F1
#
_entry.id   AF-A0A2X3GHT5-F1
#
_cell.length_a   1.000
_cell.length_b   1.000
_cell.length_c   1.000
_cell.angle_alpha   90.00
_cell.angle_beta   90.00
_cell.angle_gamma   90.00
#
_symmetry.space_group_name_H-M   'P 1'
#
loop_
_entity.id
_entity.type
_entity.pdbx_description
1 polymer ?
#
loop_
_entity_poly.entity_id
_entity_poly.type
_entity_poly.pdbx_seq_one_letter_code
_entity_poly.pdbx_strand_id
1 'polypeptide(L)' 'MCGYPSLQYFYSVFKKEYDVTPKEYRDRHSEVML' A
#
# COMPACT_ATOMS: atom_id res chain seq x y z
N MET A 1 -3.82 8.40 10.17
CA MET A 1 -3.07 7.16 10.51
C MET A 1 -4.07 6.02 10.62
N CYS A 2 -3.88 4.90 9.91
CA CYS A 2 -4.87 3.82 9.79
C CYS A 2 -4.76 2.72 10.87
N GLY A 3 -4.22 3.04 12.06
CA GLY A 3 -4.15 2.10 13.19
C GLY A 3 -3.02 1.05 13.13
N TYR A 4 -2.10 1.13 12.17
CA TYR A 4 -0.95 0.21 12.10
C TYR A 4 0.19 0.63 13.05
N PRO A 5 0.86 -0.33 13.73
CA PRO A 5 1.90 -0.07 14.72
C PRO A 5 3.21 0.48 14.13
N SER A 6 3.44 0.31 12.83
CA SER A 6 4.58 0.89 12.10
C SER A 6 4.32 0.89 10.60
N LEU A 7 5.11 1.67 9.85
CA LEU A 7 5.05 1.68 8.39
C LEU A 7 5.47 0.32 7.80
N GLN A 8 6.48 -0.31 8.40
CA GLN A 8 6.96 -1.63 7.99
C GLN A 8 5.86 -2.68 8.15
N TYR A 9 5.11 -2.65 9.27
CA TYR A 9 3.99 -3.56 9.48
C TYR A 9 2.89 -3.35 8.44
N PHE A 10 2.57 -2.09 8.12
CA PHE A 10 1.63 -1.78 7.04
C PHE A 10 2.09 -2.37 5.70
N TYR A 11 3.36 -2.20 5.31
CA TYR A 11 3.89 -2.78 4.07
C TYR A 11 3.82 -4.30 4.06
N SER A 12 4.12 -4.96 5.19
CA SER A 12 4.05 -6.42 5.30
C SER A 12 2.63 -6.95 5.15
N VAL A 13 1.65 -6.34 5.84
CA VAL A 13 0.24 -6.73 5.74
C VAL A 13 -0.29 -6.45 4.33
N PHE A 14 -0.03 -5.26 3.80
CA PHE A 14 -0.51 -4.85 2.48
C PHE A 14 0.04 -5.77 1.38
N LYS A 15 1.34 -6.10 1.43
CA LYS A 15 1.94 -7.03 0.46
C LYS A 15 1.39 -8.45 0.59
N LYS A 16 1.06 -8.91 1.80
CA LYS A 16 0.44 -10.23 1.98
C LYS A 16 -0.95 -10.30 1.37
N GLU A 17 -1.76 -9.26 1.53
CA GLU A 17 -3.17 -9.27 1.09
C GLU A 17 -3.32 -8.96 -0.41
N TYR A 18 -2.47 -8.10 -0.97
CA TYR A 18 -2.59 -7.62 -2.36
C TYR A 18 -1.46 -8.09 -3.30
N ASP A 19 -0.50 -8.86 -2.78
CA ASP A 19 0.72 -9.33 -3.47
C ASP A 19 1.57 -8.21 -4.12
N VAL A 20 1.33 -6.96 -3.74
CA VAL A 20 2.05 -5.79 -4.25
C VAL A 20 2.37 -4.82 -3.13
N THR A 21 3.35 -3.95 -3.35
CA THR A 21 3.65 -2.89 -2.40
C THR A 21 2.60 -1.77 -2.48
N PRO A 22 2.38 -1.02 -1.37
CA PRO A 22 1.52 0.17 -1.39
C PRO A 22 1.93 1.19 -2.47
N LYS A 23 3.22 1.26 -2.83
CA LYS A 23 3.73 2.12 -3.90
C LYS A 23 3.24 1.66 -5.27
N GLU A 24 3.45 0.39 -5.60
CA GLU A 24 3.00 -0.19 -6.88
C GLU A 24 1.46 -0.16 -7.00
N TYR A 25 0.76 -0.41 -5.89
CA TYR A 25 -0.70 -0.26 -5.86
C TYR A 25 -1.11 1.18 -6.17
N ARG A 26 -0.46 2.17 -5.56
CA ARG A 26 -0.70 3.57 -5.88
C ARG A 26 -0.34 3.88 -7.33
N ASP A 27 0.79 3.43 -7.85
CA ASP A 27 1.17 3.73 -9.24
C ASP A 27 0.16 3.14 -10.25
N ARG A 28 -0.48 2.01 -9.92
CA ARG A 28 -1.53 1.38 -10.75
C ARG A 28 -2.94 1.95 -10.57
N HIS A 29 -3.28 2.42 -9.37
CA HIS A 29 -4.63 2.85 -8.99
C HIS A 29 -4.76 4.33 -8.66
N SER A 30 -3.66 5.08 -8.70
CA SER A 30 -3.71 6.52 -8.57
C SER A 30 -4.46 7.03 -9.78
N GLU A 31 -5.69 7.47 -9.58
CA GLU A 31 -6.40 8.40 -10.46
C GLU A 31 -5.70 9.76 -10.47
N VAL A 32 -4.40 9.77 -10.72
CA VAL A 32 -3.71 10.90 -11.35
C VAL A 32 -3.69 10.56 -12.84
N MET A 33 -4.88 10.34 -13.39
CA MET A 33 -5.16 10.64 -14.78
C MET A 33 -5.48 12.13 -14.82
N LEU A 34 -4.53 12.91 -15.34
CA LEU A 34 -4.64 14.28 -15.89
C LEU A 34 -5.41 15.34 -15.08
#